data_AF-A0AAD9PW29-F1
#
_entry.id   AF-A0AAD9PW29-F1
#
_cell.length_a   1.000
_cell.length_b   1.000
_cell.length_c   1.000
_cell.angle_alpha   90.00
_cell.angle_beta   90.00
_cell.angle_gamma   90.00
#
_symmetry.space_group_name_H-M   'P 1'
#
loop_
_entity.id
_entity.type
_entity.pdbx_description
1 polymer ?
#
loop_
_entity_poly.entity_id
_entity_poly.type
_entity_poly.pdbx_seq_one_letter_code
_entity_poly.pdbx_strand_id
1 'polypeptide(L)'
;MDFSLLYNPPGDGNCRFSALCFWLHRLGIHRSPETVREEIVKYLTKNPNDSVGMPLELIAATPWAEYLHSMVKNGTYGDQITLQAAADLYNIEIVVVSTLDLTRQR
;
A
#
# COMPACT_ATOMS: atom_id res chain seq x y z
N MET A 1 1.67 24.43 7.71
CA MET A 1 1.39 23.78 6.41
C MET A 1 -0.11 23.60 6.33
N ASP A 2 -0.74 24.17 5.30
CA ASP A 2 -2.15 23.93 5.00
C ASP A 2 -2.23 22.79 3.99
N PHE A 3 -2.90 21.70 4.34
CA PHE A 3 -3.06 20.52 3.49
C PHE A 3 -4.50 20.46 2.99
N SER A 4 -4.70 20.65 1.68
CA SER A 4 -6.01 20.43 1.05
C SER A 4 -6.19 18.96 0.68
N LEU A 5 -7.29 18.35 1.12
CA LEU A 5 -7.65 16.98 0.73
C LEU A 5 -8.16 16.96 -0.71
N LEU A 6 -7.41 16.33 -1.62
CA LEU A 6 -7.76 16.26 -3.05
C LEU A 6 -8.63 15.05 -3.41
N TYR A 7 -8.57 13.98 -2.63
CA TYR A 7 -9.29 12.75 -2.89
C TYR A 7 -9.54 12.00 -1.59
N ASN A 8 -10.79 11.60 -1.36
CA ASN A 8 -11.23 10.87 -0.17
C ASN A 8 -11.91 9.55 -0.57
N PRO A 9 -11.14 8.45 -0.73
CA PRO A 9 -11.72 7.17 -1.09
C PRO A 9 -12.58 6.58 0.05
N PRO A 10 -13.57 5.73 -0.26
CA PRO A 10 -14.39 5.07 0.75
C PRO A 10 -13.55 4.13 1.63
N GLY A 11 -13.88 4.02 2.91
CA GLY A 11 -13.23 3.11 3.87
C GLY A 11 -13.69 1.65 3.75
N ASP A 12 -13.55 1.05 2.56
CA ASP A 12 -13.99 -0.31 2.23
C ASP A 12 -12.84 -1.33 2.20
N GLY A 13 -11.66 -0.94 2.67
CA GLY A 13 -10.43 -1.74 2.59
C GLY A 13 -9.69 -1.63 1.25
N ASN A 14 -10.27 -0.97 0.25
CA ASN A 14 -9.59 -0.62 -1.01
C ASN A 14 -9.04 0.80 -1.02
N CYS A 15 -9.36 1.61 -0.01
CA CYS A 15 -8.99 3.03 0.09
C CYS A 15 -7.53 3.32 -0.24
N ARG A 16 -6.59 2.50 0.25
CA ARG A 16 -5.15 2.67 -0.01
C ARG A 16 -4.81 2.50 -1.49
N PHE A 17 -5.35 1.47 -2.13
CA PHE A 17 -5.12 1.20 -3.55
C PHE A 17 -5.80 2.23 -4.44
N SER A 18 -6.99 2.70 -4.05
CA SER A 18 -7.69 3.80 -4.73
C SER A 18 -6.91 5.13 -4.62
N ALA A 19 -6.33 5.41 -3.45
CA ALA A 19 -5.47 6.59 -3.26
C ALA A 19 -4.19 6.49 -4.09
N LEU A 20 -3.53 5.33 -4.12
CA LEU A 20 -2.37 5.08 -4.98
C LEU A 20 -2.73 5.27 -6.46
N CYS A 21 -3.82 4.66 -6.90
CA CYS A 21 -4.34 4.79 -8.26
C CYS A 21 -4.56 6.27 -8.64
N PHE A 22 -5.17 7.07 -7.77
CA PHE A 22 -5.40 8.50 -8.00
C PHE A 22 -4.09 9.27 -8.22
N TRP A 23 -3.06 9.01 -7.42
CA TRP A 23 -1.77 9.68 -7.54
C TRP A 23 -0.95 9.17 -8.73
N LEU A 24 -0.94 7.86 -8.98
CA LEU A 24 -0.32 7.26 -10.16
C LEU A 24 -0.90 7.83 -11.45
N HIS A 25 -2.22 8.02 -11.50
CA HIS A 25 -2.89 8.62 -12.65
C HIS A 25 -2.37 10.04 -12.96
N ARG A 26 -2.08 10.84 -11.92
CA ARG A 26 -1.49 12.18 -12.05
C ARG A 26 -0.03 12.16 -12.54
N LEU A 27 0.66 11.03 -12.38
CA LEU A 27 2.00 10.79 -12.88
C LEU A 27 2.00 10.16 -14.29
N GLY A 28 0.83 9.98 -14.92
CA GLY A 28 0.69 9.33 -16.23
C GLY A 28 0.70 7.79 -16.18
N ILE A 29 0.61 7.20 -14.99
CA ILE A 29 0.51 5.75 -14.80
C ILE A 29 -0.96 5.39 -14.63
N HIS A 30 -1.58 4.93 -15.72
CA HIS A 30 -3.00 4.58 -15.75
C HIS A 30 -3.19 3.11 -15.34
N ARG A 31 -3.73 2.89 -14.14
CA ARG A 31 -4.09 1.58 -13.56
C ARG A 31 -5.41 1.69 -12.83
N SER A 32 -6.14 0.58 -12.65
CA SER A 32 -7.28 0.54 -11.71
C SER A 32 -6.80 0.15 -10.32
N PRO A 33 -7.56 0.44 -9.24
CA PRO A 33 -7.21 0.01 -7.88
C PRO A 33 -6.97 -1.50 -7.77
N GLU A 34 -7.75 -2.31 -8.49
CA GLU A 34 -7.62 -3.76 -8.55
C GLU A 34 -6.29 -4.16 -9.20
N THR A 35 -5.96 -3.56 -10.35
CA THR A 35 -4.67 -3.81 -11.01
C THR A 35 -3.50 -3.39 -10.13
N VAL A 36 -3.58 -2.25 -9.44
CA VAL A 36 -2.53 -1.80 -8.51
C VAL A 36 -2.31 -2.82 -7.39
N ARG A 37 -3.40 -3.35 -6.80
CA ARG A 37 -3.33 -4.41 -5.78
C ARG A 37 -2.65 -5.66 -6.33
N GLU A 38 -3.08 -6.15 -7.50
CA GLU A 38 -2.53 -7.34 -8.13
C GLU A 38 -1.04 -7.20 -8.45
N GLU A 39 -0.63 -6.06 -9.03
CA GLU A 39 0.76 -5.78 -9.38
C GLU A 39 1.65 -5.71 -8.12
N ILE A 40 1.16 -5.10 -7.04
CA ILE A 40 1.85 -5.05 -5.74
C ILE A 40 2.03 -6.45 -5.14
N VAL A 41 0.98 -7.27 -5.08
CA VAL A 41 1.11 -8.62 -4.50
C VAL A 41 2.03 -9.50 -5.36
N LYS A 42 1.98 -9.36 -6.68
CA LYS A 42 2.90 -10.04 -7.60
C LYS A 42 4.35 -9.59 -7.39
N TYR A 43 4.59 -8.31 -7.13
CA TYR A 43 5.90 -7.78 -6.78
C TYR A 43 6.41 -8.41 -5.47
N LEU A 44 5.59 -8.43 -4.43
CA LEU A 44 5.93 -8.99 -3.11
C LEU A 44 6.22 -10.50 -3.17
N THR A 45 5.48 -11.24 -4.00
CA THR A 45 5.73 -12.67 -4.21
C THR A 45 7.14 -12.94 -4.76
N LYS A 46 7.68 -12.02 -5.57
CA LYS A 46 9.02 -12.14 -6.17
C LYS A 46 10.13 -11.53 -5.32
N ASN A 47 9.77 -10.57 -4.45
CA ASN A 47 10.71 -9.81 -3.63
C ASN A 47 10.27 -9.91 -2.15
N PRO A 48 10.53 -11.04 -1.48
CA PRO A 48 10.12 -11.24 -0.08
C PRO A 48 11.00 -10.49 0.94
N ASN A 49 12.06 -9.83 0.47
CA ASN A 49 13.00 -9.08 1.29
C ASN A 49 12.97 -7.60 0.89
N ASP A 50 13.32 -6.72 1.83
CA ASP A 50 13.50 -5.30 1.55
C ASP A 50 14.84 -5.01 0.81
N SER A 51 15.12 -3.72 0.58
CA SER A 51 16.30 -3.26 -0.14
C SER A 51 17.64 -3.57 0.54
N VAL A 52 17.64 -3.85 1.85
CA VAL A 52 18.84 -4.25 2.61
C VAL A 52 18.90 -5.76 2.89
N GLY A 53 17.94 -6.52 2.35
CA GLY A 53 17.90 -7.98 2.45
C GLY A 53 17.18 -8.52 3.68
N MET A 54 16.49 -7.68 4.45
CA MET A 54 15.70 -8.13 5.59
C MET A 54 14.37 -8.74 5.12
N PRO A 55 13.97 -9.92 5.63
CA PRO A 55 12.70 -10.53 5.27
C PRO A 55 11.51 -9.65 5.70
N LEU A 56 10.62 -9.34 4.74
CA LEU A 56 9.39 -8.57 5.00
C LEU A 56 8.43 -9.33 5.91
N GLU A 57 8.54 -10.65 5.98
CA GLU A 57 7.76 -11.49 6.91
C GLU A 57 7.96 -11.09 8.38
N LEU A 58 9.12 -10.53 8.76
CA LEU A 58 9.39 -10.10 10.14
C LEU A 58 8.50 -8.93 10.59
N ILE A 59 7.97 -8.17 9.64
CA ILE A 59 7.04 -7.06 9.89
C ILE A 59 5.62 -7.36 9.39
N ALA A 60 5.41 -8.54 8.80
CA ALA A 60 4.08 -9.06 8.51
C ALA A 60 3.48 -9.61 9.82
N ALA A 61 2.22 -9.26 10.11
CA ALA A 61 1.55 -9.75 11.32
C ALA A 61 1.14 -11.24 11.25
N THR A 62 1.31 -11.87 10.08
CA THR A 62 0.93 -13.25 9.76
C THR A 62 2.04 -13.91 8.95
N PRO A 63 2.10 -15.25 8.90
CA PRO A 63 3.02 -15.96 8.01
C PRO A 63 2.95 -15.44 6.57
N TRP A 64 4.08 -15.39 5.87
CA TRP A 64 4.20 -14.68 4.59
C TRP A 64 3.21 -15.17 3.53
N ALA A 65 3.00 -16.49 3.43
CA ALA A 65 2.03 -17.07 2.50
C ALA A 65 0.59 -16.65 2.81
N GLU A 66 0.23 -16.57 4.10
CA GLU A 66 -1.09 -16.11 4.54
C GLU A 66 -1.26 -14.61 4.30
N TYR A 67 -0.20 -13.83 4.54
CA TYR A 67 -0.15 -12.41 4.25
C TYR A 67 -0.45 -12.16 2.75
N LEU A 68 0.30 -12.79 1.85
CA LEU A 68 0.11 -12.65 0.41
C LEU A 68 -1.30 -13.09 -0.02
N HIS A 69 -1.77 -14.24 0.48
CA HIS A 69 -3.12 -14.74 0.17
C HIS A 69 -4.22 -13.80 0.65
N SER A 70 -4.05 -13.17 1.82
CA SER A 70 -4.99 -12.17 2.33
C SER A 70 -4.96 -10.90 1.50
N MET A 71 -3.77 -10.46 1.05
CA MET A 71 -3.58 -9.17 0.38
C MET A 71 -4.16 -9.15 -1.05
N VAL A 72 -4.26 -10.31 -1.72
CA VAL A 72 -4.97 -10.43 -3.00
C VAL A 72 -6.47 -10.16 -2.85
N LYS A 73 -7.07 -10.42 -1.68
CA LYS A 73 -8.53 -10.34 -1.52
C LYS A 73 -9.01 -8.90 -1.56
N ASN A 74 -10.05 -8.65 -2.37
CA ASN A 74 -10.75 -7.37 -2.39
C ASN A 74 -11.24 -7.00 -0.97
N GLY A 75 -11.07 -5.73 -0.59
CA GLY A 75 -11.44 -5.25 0.74
C GLY A 75 -10.43 -5.56 1.86
N THR A 76 -9.31 -6.21 1.56
CA THR A 76 -8.19 -6.28 2.53
C THR A 76 -7.44 -4.96 2.53
N TYR A 77 -7.35 -4.31 3.70
CA TYR A 77 -6.59 -3.07 3.89
C TYR A 77 -5.10 -3.31 3.61
N GLY A 78 -4.51 -2.46 2.76
CA GLY A 78 -3.05 -2.41 2.63
C GLY A 78 -2.37 -1.78 3.84
N ASP A 79 -1.06 -1.98 3.95
CA ASP A 79 -0.19 -1.59 5.06
C ASP A 79 1.15 -0.99 4.57
N GLN A 80 2.10 -0.76 5.48
CA GLN A 80 3.42 -0.20 5.12
C GLN A 80 4.17 -1.06 4.07
N ILE A 81 3.99 -2.38 4.09
CA ILE A 81 4.64 -3.29 3.13
C ILE A 81 4.08 -3.04 1.73
N THR A 82 2.76 -2.90 1.59
CA THR A 82 2.15 -2.56 0.28
C THR A 82 2.56 -1.18 -0.25
N LEU A 83 2.80 -0.20 0.63
CA LEU A 83 3.28 1.12 0.22
C LEU A 83 4.72 1.06 -0.26
N GLN A 84 5.60 0.39 0.49
CA GLN A 84 6.99 0.23 0.06
C GLN A 84 7.08 -0.54 -1.27
N ALA A 85 6.32 -1.62 -1.40
CA ALA A 85 6.24 -2.37 -2.65
C ALA A 85 5.74 -1.52 -3.83
N ALA A 86 4.76 -0.63 -3.60
CA ALA A 86 4.30 0.29 -4.64
C ALA A 86 5.40 1.31 -5.02
N ALA A 87 6.10 1.87 -4.04
CA ALA A 87 7.21 2.78 -4.27
C ALA A 87 8.30 2.13 -5.14
N ASP A 88 8.70 0.91 -4.80
CA ASP A 88 9.73 0.18 -5.54
C ASP A 88 9.24 -0.24 -6.94
N LEU A 89 8.01 -0.77 -7.03
CA LEU A 89 7.43 -1.26 -8.29
C LEU A 89 7.24 -0.15 -9.33
N TYR A 90 6.69 1.00 -8.91
CA TYR A 90 6.41 2.12 -9.82
C TYR A 90 7.57 3.12 -9.89
N ASN A 91 8.64 2.88 -9.13
CA ASN A 91 9.79 3.79 -9.02
C ASN A 91 9.37 5.22 -8.64
N ILE A 92 8.60 5.33 -7.56
CA ILE A 92 8.07 6.60 -7.04
C ILE A 92 8.42 6.78 -5.56
N GLU A 93 8.43 8.03 -5.10
CA GLU A 93 8.47 8.35 -3.67
C GLU A 93 7.05 8.50 -3.12
N ILE A 94 6.78 7.87 -1.97
CA ILE A 94 5.49 7.97 -1.27
C ILE A 94 5.73 8.59 0.09
N VAL A 95 5.14 9.77 0.32
CA VAL A 95 5.15 10.45 1.62
C VAL A 95 3.79 10.30 2.28
N VAL A 96 3.75 9.65 3.44
CA VAL A 96 2.53 9.51 4.25
C VAL A 96 2.51 10.59 5.31
N VAL A 97 1.49 11.45 5.25
CA VAL A 97 1.19 12.42 6.31
C VAL A 97 0.05 11.87 7.14
N SER A 98 0.30 11.65 8.43
CA SER A 98 -0.70 11.17 9.37
C SER A 98 -1.01 12.24 10.40
N THR A 99 -2.30 12.49 10.65
CA THR A 99 -2.75 13.25 11.81
C THR A 99 -2.75 12.30 13.00
N LEU A 100 -1.80 12.49 13.92
CA LEU A 100 -1.80 11.77 15.19
C LEU A 100 -3.00 12.22 16.03
N ASP A 101 -4.03 11.39 16.13
CA ASP A 101 -4.98 11.48 17.24
C ASP A 101 -4.32 10.91 18.49
N LEU A 102 -3.64 11.75 19.27
CA LEU A 102 -3.07 11.41 20.58
C LEU A 102 -4.13 11.01 21.63
N THR A 103 -5.41 10.94 21.26
CA THR A 103 -6.56 10.67 22.14
C THR A 103 -7.09 9.25 22.07
N ARG A 104 -6.54 8.36 21.23
CA ARG A 104 -6.92 6.94 21.20
C ARG A 104 -5.70 6.03 21.35
N GLN A 105 -5.30 5.79 22.60
CA GLN A 105 -4.70 4.52 22.97
C GLN A 105 -5.84 3.51 23.18
N ARG A 106 -5.89 2.46 22.38
CA ARG A 106 -6.70 1.27 22.61
C ARG A 106 -5.81 0.05 22.50
#